data_AF-A0A1J4WTY1-F1
#
_entry.id   AF-A0A1J4WTY1-F1
#
_cell.length_a   1.000
_cell.length_b   1.000
_cell.length_c   1.000
_cell.angle_alpha   90.00
_cell.angle_beta   90.00
_cell.angle_gamma   90.00
#
_symmetry.space_group_name_H-M   'P 1'
#
loop_
_entity.id
_entity.type
_entity.pdbx_description
1 polymer ?
#
loop_
_entity_poly.entity_id
_entity_poly.type
_entity_poly.pdbx_seq_one_letter_code
_entity_poly.pdbx_strand_id
1 'polypeptide(L)'
;MRFAFYIFIMDIQELLATAKEQTFDRFAQKLNSLVREDYKFRNLDEANREIVLAIIKKHLGDIHNGQGISSVVLERESYKLYQDRLKLKLTEEDLKDIKEILRLFKK
;
A
#
# COMPACT_ATOMS: atom_id res chain seq x y z
N MET A 1 -20.35 -5.10 -32.86
CA MET A 1 -19.26 -5.49 -31.94
C MET A 1 -19.06 -4.37 -30.94
N ARG A 2 -19.43 -4.57 -29.67
CA ARG A 2 -19.18 -3.59 -28.61
C ARG A 2 -17.75 -3.77 -28.12
N PHE A 3 -16.93 -2.75 -28.29
CA PHE A 3 -15.62 -2.61 -27.66
C PHE A 3 -15.82 -2.60 -26.14
N ALA A 4 -15.48 -3.69 -25.48
CA ALA A 4 -15.30 -3.68 -24.04
C ALA A 4 -13.88 -3.16 -23.77
N PHE A 5 -13.75 -1.84 -23.64
CA PHE A 5 -12.63 -1.26 -22.89
C PHE A 5 -12.83 -1.66 -21.43
N TYR A 6 -12.43 -2.87 -21.08
CA TYR A 6 -12.13 -3.19 -19.68
C TYR A 6 -10.83 -2.44 -19.38
N ILE A 7 -10.96 -1.21 -18.88
CA ILE A 7 -9.91 -0.64 -18.04
C ILE A 7 -9.91 -1.55 -16.82
N PHE A 8 -9.09 -2.60 -16.85
CA PHE A 8 -8.85 -3.48 -15.71
C PHE A 8 -8.22 -2.59 -14.65
N ILE A 9 -9.04 -2.01 -13.77
CA ILE A 9 -8.54 -1.40 -12.54
C ILE A 9 -8.05 -2.60 -11.73
N MET A 10 -6.76 -2.90 -11.86
CA MET A 10 -6.08 -3.94 -11.12
C MET A 10 -6.27 -3.65 -9.62
N ASP A 11 -6.97 -4.52 -8.91
CA ASP A 11 -7.14 -4.40 -7.46
C ASP A 11 -5.82 -4.77 -6.76
N ILE A 12 -5.60 -4.22 -5.57
CA ILE A 12 -4.42 -4.54 -4.75
C ILE A 12 -4.25 -6.07 -4.55
N GLN A 13 -5.34 -6.82 -4.42
CA GLN A 13 -5.28 -8.27 -4.26
C GLN A 13 -4.76 -8.98 -5.52
N GLU A 14 -5.12 -8.51 -6.70
CA GLU A 14 -4.59 -9.03 -7.98
C GLU A 14 -3.11 -8.70 -8.16
N LEU A 15 -2.72 -7.48 -7.78
CA LEU A 15 -1.31 -7.07 -7.80
C LEU A 15 -0.49 -7.95 -6.85
N LEU A 16 -0.99 -8.22 -5.64
CA LEU A 16 -0.33 -9.08 -4.66
C LEU A 16 -0.27 -10.55 -5.08
N ALA A 17 -1.33 -11.07 -5.71
CA ALA A 17 -1.36 -12.44 -6.21
C ALA A 17 -0.30 -12.70 -7.31
N THR A 18 -0.09 -11.71 -8.17
CA THR A 18 0.88 -11.78 -9.28
C THR A 18 2.28 -11.26 -8.91
N ALA A 19 2.54 -10.97 -7.63
CA ALA A 19 3.78 -10.31 -7.20
C ALA A 19 5.03 -11.12 -7.58
N LYS A 20 5.03 -12.43 -7.29
CA LYS A 20 6.15 -13.35 -7.57
C LYS A 20 6.45 -13.54 -9.06
N GLU A 21 5.44 -13.36 -9.90
CA GLU A 21 5.54 -13.57 -11.35
C GLU A 21 6.18 -12.37 -12.07
N GLN A 22 6.31 -11.25 -11.35
CA GLN A 22 6.84 -10.00 -11.88
C GLN A 22 8.26 -9.76 -11.38
N THR A 23 9.05 -9.00 -12.13
CA THR A 23 10.30 -8.47 -11.60
C THR A 23 10.00 -7.49 -10.48
N PHE A 24 10.93 -7.39 -9.53
CA PHE A 24 10.81 -6.48 -8.38
C PHE A 24 10.51 -5.04 -8.81
N ASP A 25 11.22 -4.53 -9.81
CA ASP A 25 11.03 -3.16 -10.33
C ASP A 25 9.65 -2.96 -10.96
N ARG A 26 9.16 -3.95 -11.71
CA ARG A 26 7.84 -3.87 -12.36
C ARG A 26 6.72 -3.89 -11.32
N PHE A 27 6.86 -4.74 -10.29
CA PHE A 27 5.94 -4.78 -9.17
C PHE A 27 5.92 -3.45 -8.40
N ALA A 28 7.10 -2.88 -8.11
CA ALA A 28 7.22 -1.58 -7.45
C ALA A 28 6.58 -0.43 -8.24
N GLN A 29 6.77 -0.40 -9.56
CA GLN A 29 6.14 0.60 -10.44
C GLN A 29 4.61 0.49 -10.40
N LYS A 30 4.08 -0.72 -10.57
CA LYS A 30 2.63 -0.96 -10.53
C LYS A 30 2.01 -0.62 -9.19
N LEU A 31 2.69 -0.95 -8.08
CA LEU A 31 2.26 -0.58 -6.74
C LEU A 31 2.20 0.94 -6.57
N ASN A 32 3.23 1.67 -7.02
CA ASN A 32 3.23 3.13 -6.97
C ASN A 32 2.06 3.72 -7.78
N SER A 33 1.80 3.20 -8.99
CA SER A 33 0.65 3.62 -9.79
C SER A 33 -0.67 3.34 -9.08
N LEU A 34 -0.82 2.14 -8.50
CA LEU A 34 -2.02 1.75 -7.77
C LEU A 34 -2.27 2.67 -6.57
N VAL A 35 -1.28 2.94 -5.72
CA VAL A 35 -1.44 3.86 -4.58
C VAL A 35 -1.81 5.28 -5.01
N ARG A 36 -1.39 5.72 -6.21
CA ARG A 36 -1.72 7.05 -6.75
C ARG A 36 -3.10 7.11 -7.40
N GLU A 37 -3.57 6.02 -7.98
CA GLU A 37 -4.77 6.00 -8.83
C GLU A 37 -6.00 5.36 -8.15
N ASP A 38 -5.78 4.43 -7.22
CA ASP A 38 -6.83 3.63 -6.57
C ASP A 38 -7.67 4.48 -5.62
N TYR A 39 -8.99 4.30 -5.73
CA TYR A 39 -9.99 5.04 -4.96
C TYR A 39 -9.83 4.87 -3.44
N LYS A 40 -9.32 3.71 -2.98
CA LYS A 40 -9.09 3.43 -1.55
C LYS A 40 -8.01 4.35 -0.95
N PHE A 41 -7.16 4.93 -1.78
CA PHE A 41 -6.06 5.83 -1.39
C PHE A 41 -6.36 7.31 -1.69
N ARG A 42 -7.54 7.62 -2.27
CA ARG A 42 -7.93 9.00 -2.57
C ARG A 42 -8.20 9.84 -1.33
N ASN A 43 -8.57 9.20 -0.23
CA ASN A 43 -8.80 9.87 1.05
C ASN A 43 -7.49 10.30 1.73
N LEU A 44 -6.36 9.72 1.31
CA LEU A 44 -5.04 10.18 1.75
C LEU A 44 -4.62 11.42 0.96
N ASP A 45 -4.03 12.40 1.64
CA ASP A 45 -3.28 13.44 0.95
C ASP A 45 -1.98 12.89 0.35
N GLU A 46 -1.26 13.72 -0.39
CA GLU A 46 0.00 13.31 -1.03
C GLU A 46 1.08 12.90 -0.02
N ALA A 47 1.17 13.61 1.12
CA ALA A 47 2.15 13.30 2.16
C ALA A 47 1.87 11.94 2.81
N ASN A 48 0.60 11.65 3.08
CA ASN A 48 0.16 10.40 3.68
C ASN A 48 0.32 9.22 2.71
N ARG A 49 0.08 9.44 1.41
CA ARG A 49 0.40 8.44 0.37
C ARG A 49 1.88 8.11 0.32
N GLU A 50 2.76 9.10 0.42
CA GLU A 50 4.21 8.86 0.43
C GLU A 50 4.66 8.10 1.70
N ILE A 51 4.04 8.36 2.86
CA ILE A 51 4.27 7.58 4.09
C ILE A 51 3.89 6.11 3.88
N VAL A 52 2.71 5.85 3.32
CA VAL A 52 2.25 4.50 2.99
C VAL A 52 3.24 3.81 2.04
N LEU A 53 3.61 4.48 0.95
CA LEU A 53 4.56 3.95 -0.02
C LEU A 53 5.92 3.65 0.61
N ALA A 54 6.42 4.50 1.51
CA ALA A 54 7.67 4.27 2.20
C ALA A 54 7.63 2.99 3.07
N ILE A 55 6.54 2.77 3.80
CA ILE A 55 6.35 1.57 4.62
C ILE A 55 6.24 0.32 3.73
N ILE A 56 5.47 0.39 2.64
CA ILE A 56 5.32 -0.76 1.74
C ILE A 56 6.66 -1.07 1.05
N LYS A 57 7.40 -0.06 0.58
CA LYS A 57 8.73 -0.23 -0.03
C LYS A 57 9.72 -0.89 0.92
N LYS A 58 9.66 -0.55 2.22
CA LYS A 58 10.50 -1.17 3.25
C LYS A 58 10.27 -2.68 3.38
N HIS A 59 9.04 -3.14 3.18
CA HIS A 59 8.63 -4.54 3.26
C HIS A 59 8.42 -5.19 1.89
N LEU A 60 8.91 -4.54 0.82
CA LEU A 60 8.60 -4.92 -0.55
C LEU A 60 9.14 -6.30 -0.92
N GLY A 61 10.29 -6.69 -0.36
CA GLY A 61 10.86 -8.03 -0.54
C GLY A 61 9.93 -9.12 -0.01
N ASP A 62 9.38 -8.94 1.19
CA ASP A 62 8.47 -9.91 1.81
C ASP A 62 7.15 -9.99 1.05
N ILE A 63 6.63 -8.83 0.63
CA ILE A 63 5.42 -8.72 -0.18
C ILE A 63 5.62 -9.41 -1.55
N HIS A 64 6.72 -9.10 -2.23
CA HIS A 64 7.07 -9.68 -3.53
C HIS A 64 7.23 -11.20 -3.45
N ASN A 65 7.83 -11.69 -2.37
CA ASN A 65 7.94 -13.12 -2.05
C ASN A 65 6.62 -13.73 -1.54
N GLY A 66 5.51 -13.00 -1.63
CA GLY A 66 4.17 -13.45 -1.25
C GLY A 66 4.03 -13.78 0.24
N GLN A 67 4.94 -13.30 1.09
CA GLN A 67 4.85 -13.43 2.54
C GLN A 67 3.97 -12.33 3.14
N GLY A 68 3.82 -11.20 2.43
CA GLY A 68 3.06 -10.05 2.91
C GLY A 68 3.73 -9.40 4.13
N ILE A 69 2.98 -8.55 4.84
CA ILE A 69 3.43 -7.92 6.09
C ILE A 69 2.77 -8.63 7.27
N SER A 70 3.58 -9.13 8.21
CA SER A 70 3.04 -9.80 9.39
C SER A 70 2.31 -8.83 10.33
N SER A 71 1.33 -9.33 11.12
CA SER A 71 0.59 -8.51 12.09
C SER A 71 1.51 -7.78 13.08
N VAL A 72 2.57 -8.44 13.55
CA VAL A 72 3.54 -7.86 14.49
C VAL A 72 4.31 -6.70 13.85
N VAL A 73 4.68 -6.83 12.56
CA VAL A 73 5.33 -5.75 11.83
C VAL A 73 4.36 -4.59 11.62
N LEU A 74 3.11 -4.86 11.22
CA LEU A 74 2.08 -3.83 11.07
C LEU A 74 1.82 -3.05 12.36
N GLU A 75 1.77 -3.74 13.50
CA GLU A 75 1.63 -3.10 14.82
C GLU A 75 2.82 -2.21 15.14
N ARG A 76 4.06 -2.68 14.89
CA ARG A 76 5.27 -1.88 15.10
C ARG A 76 5.32 -0.64 14.21
N GLU A 77 4.97 -0.76 12.93
CA GLU A 77 4.91 0.40 12.03
C GLU A 77 3.80 1.37 12.44
N SER A 78 2.61 0.84 12.80
CA SER A 78 1.50 1.67 13.31
C SER A 78 1.89 2.42 14.58
N TYR A 79 2.60 1.77 15.50
CA TYR A 79 3.06 2.39 16.73
C TYR A 79 4.07 3.52 16.47
N LYS A 80 5.01 3.32 15.54
CA LYS A 80 5.96 4.37 15.12
C LYS A 80 5.24 5.57 14.53
N LEU A 81 4.28 5.33 13.64
CA LEU A 81 3.46 6.41 13.07
C LEU A 81 2.73 7.20 14.16
N TYR A 82 2.17 6.51 15.17
CA TYR A 82 1.51 7.16 16.28
C TYR A 82 2.46 8.01 17.14
N GLN A 83 3.68 7.51 17.40
CA GLN A 83 4.72 8.26 18.14
C GLN A 83 5.18 9.50 17.37
N ASP A 84 5.37 9.37 16.06
CA ASP A 84 5.85 10.45 15.19
C ASP A 84 4.73 11.32 14.60
N ARG A 85 3.46 11.09 14.98
CA ARG A 85 2.30 11.72 14.31
C ARG A 85 2.37 13.24 14.25
N LEU A 86 2.82 13.90 15.33
CA LEU A 86 2.93 15.36 15.38
C LEU A 86 4.01 15.88 14.43
N LYS A 87 5.13 15.16 14.34
CA LYS A 87 6.23 15.46 13.41
C LYS A 87 5.81 15.26 11.96
N LEU A 88 5.02 14.22 11.72
CA LEU A 88 4.49 13.86 10.40
C LEU A 88 3.21 14.62 10.04
N LYS A 89 2.69 15.45 10.95
CA LYS A 89 1.41 16.18 10.83
C LYS A 89 0.20 15.29 10.55
N LEU A 90 0.22 14.08 11.09
CA LEU A 90 -0.85 13.09 10.97
C LEU A 90 -1.94 13.32 12.02
N THR A 91 -3.19 13.36 11.59
CA THR A 91 -4.36 13.28 12.46
C THR A 91 -4.63 11.85 12.90
N GLU A 92 -5.53 11.66 13.86
CA GLU A 92 -5.97 10.32 14.26
C GLU A 92 -6.74 9.61 13.13
N GLU A 93 -7.45 10.36 12.29
CA GLU A 93 -8.13 9.84 11.10
C GLU A 93 -7.12 9.36 10.07
N ASP A 94 -6.07 10.15 9.79
CA ASP A 94 -4.99 9.76 8.87
C ASP A 94 -4.30 8.46 9.34
N LEU A 95 -4.03 8.35 10.64
CA LEU A 95 -3.42 7.14 11.21
C LEU A 95 -4.32 5.92 11.03
N LYS A 96 -5.64 6.10 11.15
CA LYS A 96 -6.61 5.02 10.94
C LYS A 96 -6.63 4.61 9.47
N ASP A 97 -6.69 5.56 8.55
CA ASP A 97 -6.73 5.30 7.10
C ASP A 97 -5.45 4.61 6.62
N ILE A 98 -4.29 5.12 7.05
CA ILE A 98 -2.98 4.50 6.77
C ILE A 98 -2.95 3.06 7.31
N LYS A 99 -3.46 2.82 8.52
CA LYS A 99 -3.51 1.48 9.11
C LYS A 99 -4.44 0.53 8.34
N GLU A 100 -5.58 1.01 7.89
CA GLU A 100 -6.51 0.22 7.07
C GLU A 100 -5.89 -0.16 5.73
N ILE A 101 -5.17 0.76 5.09
CA ILE A 101 -4.45 0.50 3.86
C ILE A 101 -3.33 -0.51 4.05
N LEU A 102 -2.52 -0.37 5.10
CA LEU A 102 -1.43 -1.31 5.37
C LEU A 102 -1.94 -2.73 5.66
N ARG A 103 -3.16 -2.87 6.20
CA ARG A 103 -3.80 -4.18 6.40
C ARG A 103 -4.13 -4.90 5.09
N LEU A 104 -4.23 -4.21 3.95
CA LEU A 104 -4.43 -4.87 2.65
C LEU A 104 -3.22 -5.73 2.24
N PHE A 105 -2.04 -5.42 2.78
CA PHE A 105 -0.79 -6.15 2.56
C PHE A 105 -0.54 -7.22 3.62
N LYS A 106 -1.46 -7.37 4.58
CA LYS A 106 -1.36 -8.38 5.62
C LYS A 106 -1.52 -9.77 5.02
N LYS A 107 -0.70 -10.71 5.51
CA LYS A 107 -0.91 -12.14 5.30
C LYS A 107 -1.24 -12.85 6.61
#